data_AF-A0A4V3T042-F1
#
_entry.id   AF-A0A4V3T042-F1
#
_cell.length_a   1.000
_cell.length_b   1.000
_cell.length_c   1.000
_cell.angle_alpha   90.00
_cell.angle_beta   90.00
_cell.angle_gamma   90.00
#
_symmetry.space_group_name_H-M   'P 1'
#
loop_
_entity.id
_entity.type
_entity.pdbx_description
1 polymer ?
#
loop_
_entity_poly.entity_id
_entity_poly.type
_entity_poly.pdbx_seq_one_letter_code
_entity_poly.pdbx_strand_id
1 'polypeptide(L)'
;MTDEPQERAAALYAAALRKALAGFIASGGTQKEIAAALNVAPATLSRYLSGERIAPRTFLHALRGHLEARAMPWTQEVYENLDALCGKAHTASRSPAVQLAQLKEEVTRLQREQQQAHQVGEARLADLERQTAQLARQLQEALERARSAEGSRERLTARVKEQDESLRHAQDYIHQVEAELAQQREEARRLRSRHPARTEPPPRRGAAAGSRGVNAGHELRGHPRRGTSAASRRGTGRARRTWPVAPVRGSDGRAATAAPFRLAGEAAP
;
A
#
# COMPACT_ATOMS: atom_id res chain seq x y z
N MET A 1 -5.06 -64.89 -16.91
CA MET A 1 -4.50 -63.69 -17.57
C MET A 1 -4.47 -62.59 -16.53
N THR A 2 -3.33 -61.91 -16.41
CA THR A 2 -2.75 -61.42 -15.15
C THR A 2 -3.46 -60.21 -14.53
N ASP A 3 -3.97 -60.40 -13.31
CA ASP A 3 -4.45 -59.36 -12.39
C ASP A 3 -3.29 -58.70 -11.59
N GLU A 4 -2.06 -59.09 -11.89
CA GLU A 4 -0.82 -58.66 -11.21
C GLU A 4 -0.67 -57.14 -10.98
N PRO A 5 -0.94 -56.23 -11.94
CA PRO A 5 -0.71 -54.81 -11.70
C PRO A 5 -1.74 -54.20 -10.73
N GLN A 6 -2.99 -54.67 -10.76
CA GLN A 6 -4.05 -54.18 -9.88
C GLN A 6 -3.84 -54.67 -8.44
N GLU A 7 -3.58 -55.97 -8.27
CA GLU A 7 -3.31 -56.58 -6.97
C GLU A 7 -2.08 -55.96 -6.32
N ARG A 8 -1.02 -55.71 -7.10
CA ARG A 8 0.20 -55.06 -6.61
C ARG A 8 -0.04 -53.62 -6.16
N ALA A 9 -0.82 -52.83 -6.90
CA ALA A 9 -1.13 -51.46 -6.52
C ALA A 9 -2.00 -51.38 -5.24
N ALA A 10 -3.02 -52.24 -5.14
CA ALA A 10 -3.88 -52.30 -3.95
C ALA A 10 -3.12 -52.79 -2.71
N ALA A 11 -2.23 -53.78 -2.87
CA ALA A 11 -1.40 -54.29 -1.77
C ALA A 11 -0.40 -53.25 -1.26
N LEU A 12 0.24 -52.47 -2.15
CA LEU A 12 1.15 -51.37 -1.76
C LEU A 12 0.41 -50.27 -1.00
N TYR A 13 -0.78 -49.90 -1.46
CA TYR A 13 -1.64 -48.95 -0.75
C TYR A 13 -2.03 -49.46 0.64
N ALA A 14 -2.50 -50.71 0.75
CA ALA A 14 -2.91 -51.31 2.02
C ALA A 14 -1.74 -51.44 3.02
N ALA A 15 -0.54 -51.77 2.53
CA ALA A 15 0.67 -51.81 3.34
C ALA A 15 1.04 -50.41 3.88
N ALA A 16 0.99 -49.38 3.02
CA ALA A 16 1.24 -48.00 3.44
C ALA A 16 0.18 -47.52 4.45
N LEU A 17 -1.09 -47.86 4.25
CA LEU A 17 -2.18 -47.49 5.16
C LEU A 17 -1.99 -48.15 6.54
N ARG A 18 -1.64 -49.44 6.58
CA ARG A 18 -1.29 -50.13 7.84
C ARG A 18 -0.10 -49.48 8.54
N LYS A 19 0.95 -49.12 7.79
CA LYS A 19 2.12 -48.44 8.34
C LYS A 19 1.75 -47.08 8.94
N ALA A 20 0.91 -46.30 8.26
CA ALA A 20 0.46 -45.00 8.76
C ALA A 20 -0.42 -45.09 10.02
N LEU A 21 -1.14 -46.20 10.19
CA LEU A 21 -1.96 -46.48 11.38
C LEU A 21 -1.18 -47.16 12.52
N ALA A 22 0.03 -47.65 12.27
CA ALA A 22 0.79 -48.39 13.28
C ALA A 22 1.02 -47.58 14.56
N GLY A 23 1.30 -46.28 14.44
CA GLY A 23 1.47 -45.38 15.59
C GLY A 23 0.19 -45.22 16.43
N PHE A 24 -0.97 -45.14 15.77
CA PHE A 24 -2.27 -45.05 16.45
C PHE A 24 -2.63 -46.37 17.17
N ILE A 25 -2.34 -47.50 16.55
CA ILE A 25 -2.59 -48.81 17.17
C ILE A 25 -1.63 -49.03 18.35
N ALA A 26 -0.37 -48.61 18.22
CA ALA A 26 0.63 -48.71 19.29
C ALA A 26 0.28 -47.84 20.51
N SER A 27 -0.46 -46.74 20.33
CA SER A 27 -0.95 -45.89 21.44
C SER A 27 -2.25 -46.39 22.08
N GLY A 28 -2.69 -47.61 21.74
CA GLY A 28 -3.88 -48.26 22.31
C GLY A 28 -5.17 -48.05 21.51
N GLY A 29 -5.10 -47.38 20.35
CA GLY A 29 -6.24 -47.20 19.48
C GLY A 29 -6.66 -48.50 18.78
N THR A 30 -7.97 -48.71 18.63
CA THR A 30 -8.51 -49.93 17.99
C THR A 30 -9.01 -49.68 16.56
N GLN A 31 -8.97 -50.72 15.71
CA GLN A 31 -9.61 -50.65 14.38
C GLN A 31 -11.12 -50.39 14.49
N LYS A 32 -11.76 -50.85 15.57
CA LYS A 32 -13.18 -50.61 15.83
C LYS A 32 -13.48 -49.14 16.08
N GLU A 33 -12.61 -48.43 16.79
CA GLU A 33 -12.72 -46.97 16.99
C GLU A 33 -12.57 -46.20 15.68
N ILE A 34 -11.60 -46.59 14.84
CA ILE A 34 -11.43 -45.97 13.51
C ILE A 34 -12.69 -46.20 12.67
N ALA A 35 -13.17 -47.44 12.61
CA ALA A 35 -14.37 -47.80 11.87
C ALA A 35 -15.60 -46.97 12.32
N ALA A 36 -15.79 -46.84 13.64
CA ALA A 36 -16.85 -46.04 14.21
C ALA A 36 -16.71 -44.54 13.89
N ALA A 37 -15.52 -43.97 14.07
CA ALA A 37 -15.26 -42.54 13.83
C ALA A 37 -15.46 -42.14 12.36
N LEU A 38 -15.18 -43.06 11.43
CA LEU A 38 -15.30 -42.84 9.99
C LEU A 38 -16.66 -43.29 9.44
N ASN A 39 -17.57 -43.78 10.29
CA ASN A 39 -18.86 -44.35 9.90
C ASN A 39 -18.74 -45.46 8.84
N VAL A 40 -17.74 -46.32 8.99
CA VAL A 40 -17.49 -47.46 8.10
C VAL A 40 -17.67 -48.76 8.87
N ALA A 41 -18.26 -49.79 8.24
CA ALA A 41 -18.36 -51.10 8.88
C ALA A 41 -16.96 -51.69 9.17
N PRO A 42 -16.70 -52.33 10.33
CA PRO A 42 -15.40 -52.89 10.67
C PRO A 42 -14.83 -53.85 9.62
N ALA A 43 -15.68 -54.71 9.04
CA ALA A 43 -15.29 -55.61 7.95
C ALA A 43 -14.81 -54.86 6.69
N THR A 44 -15.39 -53.69 6.40
CA THR A 44 -14.96 -52.86 5.27
C THR A 44 -13.60 -52.23 5.55
N LEU A 45 -13.36 -51.77 6.78
CA LEU A 45 -12.03 -51.29 7.19
C LEU A 45 -10.98 -52.41 7.07
N SER A 46 -11.29 -53.63 7.53
CA SER A 46 -10.37 -54.77 7.39
C SER A 46 -10.03 -55.05 5.91
N ARG A 47 -11.01 -54.97 5.00
CA ARG A 47 -10.79 -55.11 3.55
C ARG A 47 -9.91 -54.00 2.96
N TYR A 48 -9.97 -52.77 3.50
CA TYR A 48 -9.05 -51.70 3.11
C TYR A 48 -7.62 -51.97 3.58
N LEU A 49 -7.47 -52.50 4.80
CA LEU A 49 -6.17 -52.82 5.38
C LEU A 49 -5.52 -54.08 4.79
N SER A 50 -6.33 -55.02 4.25
CA SER A 50 -5.84 -56.20 3.54
C SER A 50 -5.54 -55.93 2.06
N GLY A 51 -6.08 -54.85 1.48
CA GLY A 51 -5.95 -54.54 0.07
C GLY A 51 -6.97 -55.23 -0.82
N GLU A 52 -7.91 -55.99 -0.25
CA GLU A 52 -9.06 -56.56 -0.97
C GLU A 52 -9.98 -55.49 -1.56
N ARG A 53 -10.00 -54.31 -0.94
CA ARG A 53 -10.76 -53.16 -1.43
C ARG A 53 -9.93 -51.89 -1.30
N ILE A 54 -10.07 -51.00 -2.28
CA ILE A 54 -9.44 -49.68 -2.23
C ILE A 54 -10.42 -48.71 -1.57
N ALA A 55 -9.94 -47.95 -0.58
CA ALA A 55 -10.78 -46.96 0.10
C ALA A 55 -11.04 -45.75 -0.81
N PRO A 56 -12.22 -45.12 -0.75
CA PRO A 56 -12.46 -43.81 -1.38
C PRO A 56 -11.48 -42.75 -0.84
N ARG A 57 -11.12 -41.71 -1.60
CA ARG A 57 -10.19 -40.70 -1.06
C ARG A 57 -10.80 -39.91 0.09
N THR A 58 -12.13 -39.73 0.09
CA THR A 58 -12.88 -39.19 1.24
C THR A 58 -12.59 -39.92 2.56
N PHE A 59 -12.32 -41.23 2.52
CA PHE A 59 -11.93 -42.00 3.70
C PHE A 59 -10.57 -41.55 4.23
N LEU A 60 -9.57 -41.32 3.36
CA LEU A 60 -8.24 -40.84 3.78
C LEU A 60 -8.31 -39.45 4.42
N HIS A 61 -9.12 -38.56 3.85
CA HIS A 61 -9.35 -37.24 4.42
C HIS A 61 -10.03 -37.31 5.80
N ALA A 62 -11.08 -38.13 5.92
CA ALA A 62 -11.77 -38.32 7.20
C ALA A 62 -10.85 -38.96 8.25
N LEU A 63 -10.03 -39.94 7.84
CA LEU A 63 -9.06 -40.60 8.71
C LEU A 63 -7.99 -39.62 9.20
N ARG A 64 -7.46 -38.76 8.32
CA ARG A 64 -6.54 -37.68 8.70
C ARG A 64 -7.18 -36.76 9.75
N GLY A 65 -8.40 -36.27 9.51
CA GLY A 65 -9.11 -35.40 10.45
C GLY A 65 -9.36 -36.07 11.81
N HIS A 66 -9.69 -37.37 11.82
CA HIS A 66 -9.84 -38.13 13.06
C HIS A 66 -8.53 -38.21 13.86
N LEU A 67 -7.41 -38.47 13.18
CA LEU A 67 -6.10 -38.58 13.82
C LEU A 67 -5.58 -37.22 14.32
N GLU A 68 -5.81 -36.15 13.55
CA GLU A 68 -5.54 -34.77 13.97
C GLU A 68 -6.32 -34.42 15.25
N ALA A 69 -7.60 -34.78 15.33
CA ALA A 69 -8.44 -34.56 16.52
C ALA A 69 -7.94 -35.33 17.76
N ARG A 70 -7.20 -36.43 17.57
CA ARG A 70 -6.55 -37.20 18.65
C ARG A 70 -5.09 -36.79 18.91
N ALA A 71 -4.68 -35.63 18.40
CA ALA A 71 -3.31 -35.10 18.53
C ALA A 71 -2.22 -36.05 17.97
N MET A 72 -2.58 -36.87 16.97
CA MET A 72 -1.66 -37.74 16.23
C MET A 72 -1.68 -37.38 14.74
N PRO A 73 -1.34 -36.14 14.37
CA PRO A 73 -1.41 -35.71 12.98
C PRO A 73 -0.45 -36.53 12.12
N TRP A 74 -0.92 -36.97 10.96
CA TRP A 74 -0.01 -37.44 9.92
C TRP A 74 0.84 -36.29 9.41
N THR A 75 2.10 -36.57 9.09
CA THR A 75 2.90 -35.61 8.33
C THR A 75 2.30 -35.44 6.94
N GLN A 76 2.49 -34.25 6.37
CA GLN A 76 2.00 -33.93 5.03
C GLN A 76 2.53 -34.94 3.99
N GLU A 77 3.80 -35.35 4.12
CA GLU A 77 4.44 -36.34 3.25
C GLU A 77 3.76 -37.73 3.32
N VAL A 78 3.36 -38.20 4.51
CA VAL A 78 2.65 -39.47 4.66
C VAL A 78 1.28 -39.40 3.98
N TYR A 79 0.58 -38.28 4.12
CA TYR A 79 -0.71 -38.07 3.49
C TYR A 79 -0.60 -38.02 1.97
N GLU A 80 0.35 -37.27 1.42
CA GLU A 80 0.59 -37.17 -0.03
C GLU A 80 0.98 -38.52 -0.63
N ASN A 81 1.83 -39.29 0.05
CA ASN A 81 2.19 -40.63 -0.38
C ASN A 81 0.96 -41.57 -0.39
N LEU A 82 0.13 -41.54 0.64
CA LEU A 82 -1.10 -42.33 0.70
C LEU A 82 -2.11 -41.95 -0.39
N ASP A 83 -2.30 -40.65 -0.64
CA ASP A 83 -3.20 -40.19 -1.71
C ASP A 83 -2.68 -40.57 -3.10
N ALA A 84 -1.37 -40.47 -3.33
CA ALA A 84 -0.75 -40.91 -4.57
C ALA A 84 -0.90 -42.43 -4.80
N LEU A 85 -0.69 -43.24 -3.76
CA LEU A 85 -0.88 -44.69 -3.82
C LEU A 85 -2.35 -45.07 -4.00
N CYS A 86 -3.27 -44.36 -3.34
CA CYS A 86 -4.70 -44.52 -3.51
C CYS A 86 -5.13 -44.21 -4.95
N GLY A 87 -4.62 -43.10 -5.52
CA GLY A 87 -4.84 -42.75 -6.92
C GLY A 87 -4.34 -43.82 -7.89
N LYS A 88 -3.11 -44.32 -7.69
CA LYS A 88 -2.54 -45.42 -8.49
C LYS A 88 -3.39 -46.69 -8.41
N ALA A 89 -3.84 -47.06 -7.21
CA ALA A 89 -4.70 -48.22 -7.01
C ALA A 89 -6.07 -48.06 -7.69
N HIS A 90 -6.69 -46.88 -7.60
CA HIS A 90 -7.95 -46.58 -8.29
C HIS A 90 -7.80 -46.61 -9.81
N THR A 91 -6.73 -46.02 -10.37
CA THR A 91 -6.47 -46.06 -11.81
C THR A 91 -6.18 -47.46 -12.33
N ALA A 92 -5.55 -48.32 -11.51
CA ALA A 92 -5.31 -49.72 -11.85
C ALA A 92 -6.57 -50.59 -11.69
N SER A 93 -7.63 -50.07 -11.06
CA SER A 93 -8.88 -50.79 -10.87
C SER A 93 -9.64 -50.91 -12.20
N ARG A 94 -9.95 -52.15 -12.58
CA ARG A 94 -10.80 -52.45 -13.75
C ARG A 94 -12.30 -52.30 -13.48
N SER A 95 -12.70 -51.85 -12.29
CA SER A 95 -14.12 -51.71 -11.92
C SER A 95 -14.71 -50.38 -12.39
N PRO A 96 -15.74 -50.37 -13.27
CA PRO A 96 -16.38 -49.13 -13.72
C PRO A 96 -17.00 -48.32 -12.57
N ALA A 97 -17.48 -49.01 -11.52
CA ALA A 97 -18.05 -48.34 -10.34
C ALA A 97 -16.98 -47.55 -9.56
N VAL A 98 -15.75 -48.07 -9.49
CA VAL A 98 -14.62 -47.40 -8.82
C VAL A 98 -14.17 -46.19 -9.63
N GLN A 99 -14.05 -46.34 -10.95
CA GLN A 99 -13.69 -45.24 -11.86
C GLN A 99 -14.73 -44.12 -11.84
N LEU A 100 -16.03 -44.44 -11.83
CA LEU A 100 -17.11 -43.45 -11.74
C LEU A 100 -17.11 -42.72 -10.39
N ALA A 101 -16.81 -43.42 -9.29
CA ALA A 101 -16.67 -42.79 -7.98
C ALA A 101 -15.47 -41.81 -7.96
N GLN A 102 -14.33 -42.21 -8.54
CA GLN A 102 -13.16 -41.33 -8.68
C GLN A 102 -13.48 -40.08 -9.51
N LEU A 103 -14.11 -40.25 -10.68
CA LEU A 103 -14.46 -39.12 -11.55
C LEU A 103 -15.42 -38.15 -10.87
N LYS A 104 -16.42 -38.65 -10.13
CA LYS A 104 -17.33 -37.80 -9.34
C LYS A 104 -16.57 -37.00 -8.29
N GLU A 105 -15.63 -37.64 -7.58
CA GLU A 105 -14.80 -36.97 -6.59
C GLU A 105 -13.92 -35.88 -7.23
N GLU A 106 -13.27 -36.17 -8.36
CA GLU A 106 -12.45 -35.20 -9.09
C GLU A 106 -13.27 -34.02 -9.62
N VAL A 107 -14.47 -34.25 -10.14
CA VAL A 107 -15.39 -33.18 -10.55
C VAL A 107 -15.76 -32.30 -9.35
N THR A 108 -16.13 -32.90 -8.20
CA THR A 108 -16.45 -32.09 -7.01
C THR A 108 -15.25 -31.32 -6.47
N ARG A 109 -14.04 -31.88 -6.57
CA ARG A 109 -12.79 -31.20 -6.20
C ARG A 109 -12.55 -29.99 -7.11
N LEU A 110 -12.58 -30.20 -8.43
CA LEU A 110 -12.38 -29.15 -9.42
C LEU A 110 -13.44 -28.05 -9.32
N GLN A 111 -14.70 -28.40 -9.04
CA GLN A 111 -15.76 -27.41 -8.81
C GLN A 111 -15.47 -26.54 -7.59
N ARG A 112 -14.98 -27.12 -6.49
CA ARG A 112 -14.59 -26.35 -5.29
C ARG A 112 -13.38 -25.46 -5.57
N GLU A 113 -12.36 -25.98 -6.25
CA GLU A 113 -11.18 -25.20 -6.65
C GLU A 113 -11.58 -24.02 -7.56
N GLN A 114 -12.47 -24.26 -8.53
CA GLN A 114 -13.01 -23.22 -9.40
C GLN A 114 -13.79 -22.17 -8.62
N GLN A 115 -14.69 -22.58 -7.70
CA GLN A 115 -15.43 -21.64 -6.85
C GLN A 115 -14.50 -20.81 -5.97
N GLN A 116 -13.47 -21.42 -5.39
CA GLN A 116 -12.47 -20.70 -4.61
C GLN A 116 -11.70 -19.71 -5.46
N ALA A 117 -11.23 -20.12 -6.64
CA ALA A 117 -10.53 -19.25 -7.58
C ALA A 117 -11.43 -18.08 -8.02
N HIS A 118 -12.73 -18.33 -8.24
CA HIS A 118 -13.69 -17.31 -8.58
C HIS A 118 -13.89 -16.31 -7.44
N GLN A 119 -14.08 -16.77 -6.21
CA GLN A 119 -14.20 -15.91 -5.02
C GLN A 119 -12.95 -15.05 -4.79
N VAL A 120 -11.76 -15.63 -4.97
CA VAL A 120 -10.50 -14.89 -4.88
C VAL A 120 -10.40 -13.85 -6.00
N GLY A 121 -10.84 -14.19 -7.22
CA GLY A 121 -10.91 -13.27 -8.35
C GLY A 121 -11.85 -12.09 -8.07
N GLU A 122 -13.06 -12.35 -7.61
CA GLU A 122 -14.03 -11.30 -7.25
C GLU A 122 -13.52 -10.39 -6.14
N ALA A 123 -12.92 -10.95 -5.09
CA ALA A 123 -12.34 -10.16 -4.01
C ALA A 123 -11.24 -9.22 -4.51
N ARG A 124 -10.34 -9.72 -5.38
CA ARG A 124 -9.28 -8.92 -5.99
C ARG A 124 -9.82 -7.83 -6.91
N LEU A 125 -10.86 -8.14 -7.70
CA LEU A 125 -11.53 -7.15 -8.55
C LEU A 125 -12.15 -6.04 -7.71
N ALA A 126 -12.88 -6.38 -6.64
CA ALA A 126 -13.46 -5.40 -5.73
C ALA A 126 -12.41 -4.52 -5.06
N ASP A 127 -11.25 -5.08 -4.68
CA ASP A 127 -10.15 -4.29 -4.11
C ASP A 127 -9.53 -3.33 -5.14
N LEU A 128 -9.34 -3.77 -6.39
CA LEU A 128 -8.87 -2.91 -7.48
C LEU A 128 -9.86 -1.79 -7.77
N GLU A 129 -11.16 -2.06 -7.80
CA GLU A 129 -12.21 -1.04 -7.98
C GLU A 129 -12.21 0.01 -6.86
N ARG A 130 -11.97 -0.41 -5.60
CA ARG A 130 -11.81 0.55 -4.49
C ARG A 130 -10.56 1.42 -4.67
N GLN A 131 -9.45 0.82 -5.09
CA GLN A 131 -8.20 1.55 -5.33
C GLN A 131 -8.33 2.56 -6.48
N THR A 132 -8.97 2.18 -7.58
CA THR A 132 -9.20 3.09 -8.71
C THR A 132 -10.13 4.23 -8.31
N ALA A 133 -11.20 3.96 -7.56
CA ALA A 133 -12.08 5.00 -7.04
C ALA A 133 -11.35 5.96 -6.08
N GLN A 134 -10.47 5.44 -5.23
CA GLN A 134 -9.66 6.27 -4.33
C GLN A 134 -8.67 7.15 -5.09
N LEU A 135 -7.97 6.60 -6.08
CA LEU A 135 -7.04 7.37 -6.92
C LEU A 135 -7.77 8.44 -7.73
N ALA A 136 -8.95 8.14 -8.27
CA ALA A 136 -9.78 9.13 -8.97
C ALA A 136 -10.15 10.32 -8.06
N ARG A 137 -10.55 10.05 -6.80
CA ARG A 137 -10.82 11.10 -5.82
C ARG A 137 -9.57 11.93 -5.49
N GLN A 138 -8.43 11.27 -5.28
CA GLN A 138 -7.17 11.97 -5.02
C GLN A 138 -6.75 12.86 -6.18
N LEU A 139 -6.92 12.39 -7.42
CA LEU A 139 -6.65 13.18 -8.61
C LEU A 139 -7.58 14.40 -8.70
N GLN A 140 -8.87 14.21 -8.44
CA GLN A 140 -9.83 15.31 -8.42
C GLN A 140 -9.48 16.37 -7.37
N GLU A 141 -9.17 15.96 -6.14
CA GLU A 141 -8.72 16.88 -5.10
C GLU A 141 -7.44 17.62 -5.48
N ALA A 142 -6.49 16.95 -6.12
CA ALA A 142 -5.25 17.57 -6.58
C ALA A 142 -5.51 18.63 -7.67
N LEU A 143 -6.43 18.34 -8.60
CA LEU A 143 -6.84 19.29 -9.65
C LEU A 143 -7.56 20.51 -9.05
N GLU A 144 -8.43 20.32 -8.07
CA GLU A 144 -9.11 21.41 -7.37
C GLU A 144 -8.11 22.31 -6.61
N ARG A 145 -7.14 21.69 -5.91
CA ARG A 145 -6.04 22.44 -5.26
C ARG A 145 -5.19 23.20 -6.27
N ALA A 146 -4.87 22.60 -7.40
CA ALA A 146 -4.09 23.26 -8.46
C ALA A 146 -4.82 24.49 -9.00
N ARG A 147 -6.11 24.35 -9.34
CA ARG A 147 -6.96 25.47 -9.80
C ARG A 147 -7.05 26.59 -8.76
N SER A 148 -7.21 26.24 -7.48
CA SER A 148 -7.23 27.24 -6.40
C SER A 148 -5.88 27.96 -6.26
N ALA A 149 -4.77 27.25 -6.44
CA ALA A 149 -3.43 27.84 -6.39
C ALA A 149 -3.16 28.76 -7.58
N GLU A 150 -3.60 28.37 -8.79
CA GLU A 150 -3.55 29.21 -10.00
C GLU A 150 -4.34 30.50 -9.81
N GLY A 151 -5.59 30.43 -9.36
CA GLY A 151 -6.39 31.63 -9.10
C GLY A 151 -5.78 32.54 -8.01
N SER A 152 -5.09 31.96 -7.02
CA SER A 152 -4.35 32.73 -6.01
C SER A 152 -3.12 33.42 -6.60
N ARG A 153 -2.38 32.73 -7.48
CA ARG A 153 -1.22 33.29 -8.20
C ARG A 153 -1.63 34.46 -9.09
N GLU A 154 -2.74 34.34 -9.80
CA GLU A 154 -3.27 35.41 -10.66
C GLU A 154 -3.58 36.68 -9.86
N ARG A 155 -4.29 36.53 -8.73
CA ARG A 155 -4.59 37.65 -7.83
C ARG A 155 -3.34 38.32 -7.27
N LEU A 156 -2.35 37.51 -6.86
CA LEU A 156 -1.07 38.05 -6.39
C LEU A 156 -0.33 38.80 -7.49
N THR A 157 -0.33 38.26 -8.72
CA THR A 157 0.29 38.92 -9.87
C THR A 157 -0.40 40.24 -10.21
N ALA A 158 -1.74 40.29 -10.17
CA ALA A 158 -2.50 41.51 -10.36
C ALA A 158 -2.16 42.56 -9.28
N ARG A 159 -2.10 42.16 -8.01
CA ARG A 159 -1.74 43.06 -6.90
C ARG A 159 -0.31 43.59 -7.01
N VAL A 160 0.65 42.75 -7.43
CA VAL A 160 2.03 43.19 -7.64
C VAL A 160 2.08 44.25 -8.75
N LYS A 161 1.36 44.05 -9.86
CA LYS A 161 1.29 45.04 -10.94
C LYS A 161 0.70 46.38 -10.47
N GLU A 162 -0.40 46.33 -9.71
CA GLU A 162 -1.02 47.53 -9.13
C GLU A 162 -0.05 48.27 -8.19
N GLN A 163 0.70 47.53 -7.37
CA GLN A 163 1.73 48.11 -6.51
C GLN A 163 2.88 48.72 -7.31
N ASP A 164 3.34 48.06 -8.38
CA ASP A 164 4.38 48.57 -9.26
C ASP A 164 3.95 49.87 -9.96
N GLU A 165 2.69 49.94 -10.42
CA GLU A 165 2.10 51.14 -11.01
C GLU A 165 2.01 52.28 -9.98
N SER A 166 1.53 51.98 -8.76
CA SER A 166 1.50 52.96 -7.67
C SER A 166 2.89 53.47 -7.31
N LEU A 167 3.92 52.61 -7.32
CA LEU A 167 5.30 53.00 -7.06
C LEU A 167 5.86 53.91 -8.16
N ARG A 168 5.56 53.62 -9.43
CA ARG A 168 5.91 54.50 -10.55
C ARG A 168 5.29 55.88 -10.40
N HIS A 169 3.99 55.95 -10.10
CA HIS A 169 3.32 57.24 -9.85
C HIS A 169 3.92 58.01 -8.66
N ALA A 170 4.28 57.31 -7.58
CA ALA A 170 4.94 57.94 -6.44
C ALA A 170 6.34 58.47 -6.80
N GLN A 171 7.10 57.75 -7.63
CA GLN A 171 8.41 58.19 -8.14
C GLN A 171 8.27 59.43 -9.04
N ASP A 172 7.31 59.42 -9.97
CA ASP A 172 7.03 60.56 -10.85
C ASP A 172 6.66 61.81 -10.03
N TYR A 173 5.83 61.64 -9.00
CA TYR A 173 5.46 62.71 -8.08
C TYR A 173 6.66 63.25 -7.29
N ILE A 174 7.54 62.38 -6.78
CA ILE A 174 8.78 62.81 -6.11
C ILE A 174 9.63 63.65 -7.06
N HIS A 175 9.83 63.20 -8.30
CA HIS A 175 10.60 63.95 -9.29
C HIS A 175 9.98 65.32 -9.61
N GLN A 176 8.66 65.40 -9.69
CA GLN A 176 7.96 66.68 -9.85
C GLN A 176 8.21 67.61 -8.67
N VAL A 177 8.04 67.13 -7.44
CA VAL A 177 8.27 67.93 -6.22
C VAL A 177 9.74 68.36 -6.11
N GLU A 178 10.69 67.50 -6.47
CA GLU A 178 12.11 67.83 -6.52
C GLU A 178 12.40 68.96 -7.52
N ALA A 179 11.77 68.92 -8.70
CA ALA A 179 11.89 69.97 -9.72
C ALA A 179 11.28 71.30 -9.24
N GLU A 180 10.09 71.28 -8.62
CA GLU A 180 9.45 72.46 -8.02
C GLU A 180 10.32 73.07 -6.90
N LEU A 181 10.88 72.24 -6.02
CA LEU A 181 11.81 72.67 -4.98
C LEU A 181 13.09 73.29 -5.56
N ALA A 182 13.61 72.75 -6.65
CA ALA A 182 14.77 73.31 -7.34
C ALA A 182 14.45 74.70 -7.92
N GLN A 183 13.29 74.87 -8.57
CA GLN A 183 12.82 76.15 -9.09
C GLN A 183 12.67 77.20 -7.97
N GLN A 184 12.00 76.85 -6.88
CA GLN A 184 11.83 77.75 -5.73
C GLN A 184 13.17 78.18 -5.11
N ARG A 185 14.15 77.27 -5.05
CA ARG A 185 15.51 77.59 -4.57
C ARG A 185 16.23 78.57 -5.49
N GLU A 186 16.09 78.42 -6.81
CA GLU A 186 16.64 79.38 -7.76
C GLU A 186 15.97 80.74 -7.66
N GLU A 187 14.65 80.80 -7.54
CA GLU A 187 13.91 82.04 -7.34
C GLU A 187 14.34 82.74 -6.05
N ALA A 188 14.44 82.00 -4.94
CA ALA A 188 14.95 82.53 -3.67
C ALA A 188 16.38 83.08 -3.81
N ARG A 189 17.26 82.40 -4.57
CA ARG A 189 18.60 82.91 -4.89
C ARG A 189 18.55 84.21 -5.72
N ARG A 190 17.67 84.29 -6.72
CA ARG A 190 17.46 85.51 -7.54
C ARG A 190 16.91 86.67 -6.72
N LEU A 191 15.97 86.43 -5.81
CA LEU A 191 15.44 87.46 -4.91
C LEU A 191 16.52 87.95 -3.95
N ARG A 192 17.35 87.03 -3.41
CA ARG A 192 18.50 87.39 -2.57
C ARG A 192 19.57 88.18 -3.35
N SER A 193 19.80 87.89 -4.62
CA SER A 193 20.76 88.67 -5.42
C SER A 193 20.21 90.03 -5.85
N ARG A 194 18.87 90.18 -5.99
CA ARG A 194 18.21 91.48 -6.22
C ARG A 194 18.17 92.37 -4.98
N HIS A 195 18.20 91.78 -3.79
CA HIS A 195 18.37 92.49 -2.52
C HIS A 195 19.74 92.14 -1.91
N PRO A 196 20.85 92.67 -2.45
CA PRO A 196 22.13 92.55 -1.77
C PRO A 196 21.94 93.15 -0.37
N ALA A 197 22.32 92.37 0.64
CA ALA A 197 22.21 92.78 2.02
C ALA A 197 22.64 94.24 2.16
N ARG A 198 21.70 95.09 2.60
CA ARG A 198 22.03 96.34 3.26
C ARG A 198 22.99 95.93 4.38
N THR A 199 24.27 96.24 4.20
CA THR A 199 25.34 95.88 5.11
C THR A 199 25.10 96.57 6.45
N GLU A 200 24.47 95.86 7.38
CA GLU A 200 24.54 96.22 8.80
C GLU A 200 25.85 95.67 9.39
N PRO A 201 26.56 96.46 10.22
CA PRO A 201 27.84 96.09 10.82
C PRO A 201 27.69 95.03 11.92
N PRO A 202 28.75 94.27 12.22
CA PRO A 202 28.69 93.16 13.18
C PRO A 202 28.50 93.66 14.62
N PRO A 203 27.60 93.08 15.43
CA PRO A 203 27.59 93.34 16.86
C PRO A 203 28.75 92.61 17.53
N ARG A 204 29.34 93.34 18.48
CA ARG A 204 30.50 92.98 19.29
C ARG A 204 30.23 91.76 20.18
N ARG A 205 31.32 91.05 20.45
CA ARG A 205 31.52 90.07 21.54
C ARG A 205 30.75 90.46 22.81
N GLY A 206 29.94 89.53 23.32
CA GLY A 206 29.41 89.54 24.68
C GLY A 206 29.36 88.10 25.20
N ALA A 207 30.20 87.81 26.19
CA ALA A 207 30.26 86.55 26.92
C ALA A 207 29.20 86.50 28.03
N ALA A 208 28.56 85.34 28.20
CA ALA A 208 27.97 84.82 29.46
C ALA A 208 27.35 83.44 29.13
N ALA A 209 27.91 82.31 29.60
CA ALA A 209 27.73 81.72 30.93
C ALA A 209 26.36 81.05 31.16
N GLY A 210 26.38 79.71 31.10
CA GLY A 210 25.80 78.82 32.13
C GLY A 210 24.29 78.57 32.19
N SER A 211 23.87 77.32 31.93
CA SER A 211 22.98 76.45 32.76
C SER A 211 22.48 75.27 31.91
N ARG A 212 22.89 74.02 32.18
CA ARG A 212 22.38 73.03 33.17
C ARG A 212 20.97 72.50 32.90
N GLY A 213 20.91 71.17 32.72
CA GLY A 213 19.79 70.28 33.05
C GLY A 213 18.87 69.93 31.87
N VAL A 214 18.28 68.74 31.73
CA VAL A 214 18.18 67.52 32.53
C VAL A 214 17.76 66.38 31.57
N ASN A 215 18.14 65.15 31.91
CA ASN A 215 17.59 63.87 31.45
C ASN A 215 16.09 63.87 31.09
N ALA A 216 15.73 63.08 30.06
CA ALA A 216 14.58 62.18 30.12
C ALA A 216 14.71 61.09 29.06
N GLY A 217 15.08 59.89 29.48
CA GLY A 217 14.73 58.69 28.74
C GLY A 217 13.22 58.50 28.79
N HIS A 218 12.63 58.11 27.66
CA HIS A 218 11.30 57.54 27.64
C HIS A 218 11.37 56.17 26.97
N GLU A 219 11.47 55.16 27.83
CA GLU A 219 10.94 53.84 27.55
C GLU A 219 9.44 53.96 27.26
N LEU A 220 8.96 53.28 26.22
CA LEU A 220 7.58 52.84 26.10
C LEU A 220 7.57 51.32 25.91
N ARG A 221 7.53 50.63 27.05
CA ARG A 221 7.09 49.24 27.19
C ARG A 221 5.61 49.22 27.57
N GLY A 222 4.88 48.27 26.97
CA GLY A 222 3.63 47.70 27.50
C GLY A 222 2.37 48.44 27.03
N HIS A 223 1.27 47.78 26.66
CA HIS A 223 0.78 46.52 27.19
C HIS A 223 -0.34 45.92 26.28
N PRO A 224 -0.84 44.70 26.59
CA PRO A 224 -1.33 43.72 25.64
C PRO A 224 -2.86 43.71 25.53
N ARG A 225 -3.38 42.99 24.54
CA ARG A 225 -4.70 42.37 24.67
C ARG A 225 -4.63 40.86 24.42
N ARG A 226 -4.87 40.17 25.53
CA ARG A 226 -5.07 38.72 25.70
C ARG A 226 -6.59 38.48 25.74
N GLY A 227 -7.05 37.43 25.09
CA GLY A 227 -8.42 36.89 25.19
C GLY A 227 -8.81 36.15 23.91
N THR A 228 -8.40 34.89 23.71
CA THR A 228 -9.12 33.64 24.07
C THR A 228 -10.48 33.56 23.35
N SER A 229 -10.69 32.66 22.39
CA SER A 229 -10.90 31.20 22.55
C SER A 229 -11.12 30.60 21.15
N ALA A 230 -11.06 29.31 20.82
CA ALA A 230 -10.56 28.06 21.38
C ALA A 230 -10.89 26.99 20.31
N ALA A 231 -9.92 26.18 19.91
CA ALA A 231 -10.09 24.79 19.43
C ALA A 231 -8.68 24.22 19.11
N SER A 232 -8.11 23.33 19.93
CA SER A 232 -8.30 21.87 19.83
C SER A 232 -7.75 21.34 18.49
N ARG A 233 -6.73 20.50 18.36
CA ARG A 233 -6.12 19.45 19.20
C ARG A 233 -4.89 18.90 18.42
N ARG A 234 -3.91 18.32 19.13
CA ARG A 234 -3.09 17.12 18.78
C ARG A 234 -2.52 17.02 17.35
N GLY A 235 -1.23 16.85 17.06
CA GLY A 235 -0.04 16.51 17.82
C GLY A 235 1.11 16.19 16.85
N THR A 236 2.29 15.98 17.42
CA THR A 236 3.45 15.23 16.87
C THR A 236 4.13 15.70 15.58
N GLY A 237 5.29 16.34 15.76
CA GLY A 237 6.57 15.88 15.20
C GLY A 237 6.72 15.83 13.68
N ARG A 238 7.08 16.96 13.06
CA ARG A 238 7.62 16.97 11.69
C ARG A 238 9.15 16.94 11.73
N ALA A 239 9.69 15.73 11.88
CA ALA A 239 11.06 15.43 11.52
C ALA A 239 11.28 15.80 10.04
N ARG A 240 12.39 16.49 9.75
CA ARG A 240 12.91 16.68 8.40
C ARG A 240 13.22 15.30 7.82
N ARG A 241 12.33 14.77 6.98
CA ARG A 241 12.64 13.64 6.10
C ARG A 241 13.19 14.23 4.80
N THR A 242 14.51 14.16 4.67
CA THR A 242 15.18 14.07 3.37
C THR A 242 14.60 12.87 2.64
N TRP A 243 14.16 13.07 1.40
CA TRP A 243 13.74 11.99 0.52
C TRP A 243 14.98 11.22 0.08
N PRO A 244 15.09 9.90 0.32
CA PRO A 244 16.08 9.10 -0.37
C PRO A 244 15.65 8.96 -1.83
N VAL A 245 16.50 9.47 -2.72
CA VAL A 245 16.49 9.12 -4.15
C VAL A 245 16.69 7.62 -4.23
N ALA A 246 15.69 6.89 -4.73
CA ALA A 246 15.82 5.47 -4.98
C ALA A 246 16.86 5.24 -6.10
N PRO A 247 17.80 4.30 -5.94
CA PRO A 247 18.67 3.91 -7.03
C PRO A 247 17.84 3.22 -8.12
N VAL A 248 18.01 3.70 -9.36
CA VAL A 248 17.62 3.00 -10.58
C VAL A 248 18.35 1.66 -10.58
N ARG A 249 17.63 0.60 -10.21
CA ARG A 249 18.13 -0.77 -10.31
C ARG A 249 18.04 -1.17 -11.78
N GLY A 250 19.18 -1.17 -12.45
CA GLY A 250 19.34 -1.78 -13.76
C GLY A 250 18.82 -3.20 -13.72
N SER A 251 17.76 -3.46 -14.48
CA SER A 251 17.34 -4.79 -14.87
C SER A 251 18.26 -5.24 -15.99
N ASP A 252 19.39 -5.83 -15.62
CA ASP A 252 20.17 -6.65 -16.55
C ASP A 252 19.27 -7.79 -17.03
N GLY A 253 19.16 -7.89 -18.35
CA GLY A 253 18.34 -8.86 -19.04
C GLY A 253 18.73 -10.29 -18.69
N ARG A 254 17.73 -11.07 -18.27
CA ARG A 254 17.72 -12.50 -18.56
C ARG A 254 16.88 -12.71 -19.80
N ALA A 255 17.58 -13.08 -20.88
CA ALA A 255 17.01 -13.69 -22.06
C ALA A 255 16.11 -14.88 -21.64
N ALA A 256 14.81 -14.71 -21.78
CA ALA A 256 13.90 -15.84 -21.87
C ALA A 256 14.00 -16.35 -23.32
N THR A 257 14.75 -17.43 -23.48
CA THR A 257 14.79 -18.26 -24.67
C THR A 257 13.35 -18.69 -25.01
N ALA A 258 12.81 -18.11 -26.08
CA ALA A 258 11.58 -18.59 -26.69
C ALA A 258 11.84 -20.00 -27.24
N ALA A 259 11.30 -21.02 -26.59
CA ALA A 259 11.19 -22.35 -27.16
C ALA A 259 10.09 -22.32 -28.25
N PRO A 260 10.34 -22.82 -29.46
CA PRO A 260 9.31 -22.92 -30.48
C PRO A 260 8.31 -24.01 -30.10
N PHE A 261 7.06 -23.58 -29.94
CA PHE A 261 5.89 -24.43 -29.82
C PHE A 261 5.70 -25.16 -31.17
N ARG A 262 6.21 -26.39 -31.29
CA ARG A 262 5.96 -27.27 -32.43
C ARG A 262 4.58 -27.91 -32.24
N LEU A 263 3.62 -27.45 -33.03
CA LEU A 263 2.35 -28.15 -33.26
C LEU A 263 2.65 -29.42 -34.07
N ALA A 264 2.69 -30.56 -33.38
CA ALA A 264 2.51 -31.86 -34.00
C ALA A 264 1.01 -32.16 -33.98
N GLY A 265 0.36 -31.90 -35.11
CA GLY A 265 -1.00 -32.34 -35.43
C GLY A 265 -0.92 -33.24 -36.65
N GLU A 266 -0.85 -34.53 -36.38
CA GLU A 266 -1.11 -35.65 -37.28
C GLU A 266 -2.54 -35.55 -37.84
N ALA A 267 -2.73 -35.77 -39.14
CA ALA A 267 -3.76 -36.68 -39.65
C ALA A 267 -3.67 -36.79 -41.19
N ALA A 268 -3.41 -38.01 -41.62
CA ALA A 268 -3.60 -38.51 -42.99
C ALA A 268 -5.10 -38.54 -43.36
N PRO A 269 -5.43 -38.91 -44.60
CA PRO A 269 -5.56 -40.35 -44.91
C PRO A 269 -4.51 -40.90 -45.89
#